data_AF-A0A1U9K471-F1
#
_entry.id   AF-A0A1U9K471-F1
#
_cell.length_a   1.000
_cell.length_b   1.000
_cell.length_c   1.000
_cell.angle_alpha   90.00
_cell.angle_beta   90.00
_cell.angle_gamma   90.00
#
_symmetry.space_group_name_H-M   'P 1'
#
loop_
_entity.id
_entity.type
_entity.pdbx_description
1 polymer ?
#
loop_
_entity_poly.entity_id
_entity_poly.type
_entity_poly.pdbx_seq_one_letter_code
_entity_poly.pdbx_strand_id
1 'polypeptide(L)'
;MRIDKIQGRYILLILLVLISISTYIQMGIYEKFLPQFSDFIQEYLISILLVSVVIQLFILLIVLGIETFSLFLAVTLFLKRDSYLGQYVNVVLLSMVLVYVINIFISLYYLPLVDDVETVYRIVIASPVNYLLKPLVVLFLLYQQGLISKRPLEWLTVGGVYLAVTYLPGVLLLSFFRIVG
;
A
#
# COMPACT_ATOMS: atom_id res chain seq x y z
N MET A 1 -12.24 19.10 8.74
CA MET A 1 -12.94 17.98 9.42
C MET A 1 -11.91 17.25 10.27
N ARG A 2 -12.15 17.03 11.58
CA ARG A 2 -11.24 16.22 12.41
C ARG A 2 -11.26 14.78 11.89
N ILE A 3 -10.10 14.26 11.49
CA ILE A 3 -9.92 12.91 10.92
C ILE A 3 -10.38 11.84 11.92
N ASP A 4 -10.31 12.16 13.20
CA ASP A 4 -10.73 11.36 14.36
C ASP A 4 -12.21 10.92 14.33
N LYS A 5 -13.05 11.53 13.48
CA LYS A 5 -14.49 11.19 13.35
C LYS A 5 -14.79 10.11 12.31
N ILE A 6 -13.84 9.75 11.43
CA ILE A 6 -14.07 8.67 10.46
C ILE A 6 -13.89 7.35 11.17
N GLN A 7 -14.97 6.60 11.35
CA GLN A 7 -14.89 5.29 11.99
C GLN A 7 -14.15 4.32 11.08
N GLY A 8 -13.13 3.64 11.61
CA GLY A 8 -12.26 2.71 10.86
C GLY A 8 -13.02 1.65 10.06
N ARG A 9 -14.22 1.25 10.51
CA ARG A 9 -15.12 0.33 9.78
C ARG A 9 -15.48 0.82 8.37
N TYR A 10 -15.71 2.12 8.18
CA TYR A 10 -16.04 2.66 6.86
C TYR A 10 -14.82 2.66 5.94
N ILE A 11 -13.63 2.93 6.50
CA ILE A 11 -12.38 2.91 5.74
C ILE A 11 -12.06 1.48 5.28
N LEU A 12 -12.29 0.48 6.15
CA LEU A 12 -12.14 -0.93 5.80
C LEU A 12 -13.10 -1.37 4.68
N LEU A 13 -14.36 -0.93 4.72
CA LEU A 13 -15.31 -1.21 3.64
C LEU A 13 -14.85 -0.59 2.30
N ILE A 14 -14.36 0.64 2.33
CA ILE A 14 -13.79 1.30 1.14
C ILE A 14 -12.58 0.51 0.63
N LEU A 15 -11.66 0.08 1.50
CA LEU A 15 -10.52 -0.74 1.12
C LEU A 15 -10.93 -2.06 0.48
N LEU A 16 -11.97 -2.72 1.00
CA LEU A 16 -12.47 -3.97 0.45
C LEU A 16 -13.02 -3.79 -0.98
N VAL A 17 -13.75 -2.70 -1.22
CA VAL A 17 -14.21 -2.33 -2.57
C VAL A 17 -13.03 -2.03 -3.49
N LEU A 18 -12.06 -1.23 -3.04
CA LEU A 18 -10.87 -0.87 -3.83
C LEU A 18 -10.01 -2.09 -4.18
N ILE A 19 -9.81 -3.02 -3.23
CA ILE A 19 -9.10 -4.27 -3.46
C ILE A 19 -9.82 -5.11 -4.52
N SER A 20 -11.15 -5.21 -4.43
CA SER A 20 -11.94 -5.97 -5.40
C SER A 20 -11.81 -5.39 -6.81
N ILE A 21 -11.91 -4.07 -6.95
CA ILE A 21 -11.71 -3.37 -8.23
C ILE A 21 -10.28 -3.57 -8.74
N SER A 22 -9.27 -3.39 -7.88
CA SER A 22 -7.87 -3.55 -8.26
C SER A 22 -7.56 -4.98 -8.70
N THR A 23 -8.13 -5.97 -8.02
CA THR A 23 -7.94 -7.39 -8.36
C THR A 23 -8.58 -7.70 -9.71
N TYR A 24 -9.78 -7.20 -9.96
CA TYR A 24 -10.47 -7.37 -11.25
C TYR A 24 -9.65 -6.79 -12.41
N ILE A 25 -9.12 -5.57 -12.25
CA ILE A 25 -8.25 -4.94 -13.27
C ILE A 25 -7.00 -5.81 -13.54
N GLN A 26 -6.38 -6.36 -12.49
CA GLN A 26 -5.21 -7.22 -12.61
C GLN A 26 -5.51 -8.54 -13.34
N MET A 27 -6.73 -9.06 -13.26
CA MET A 27 -7.09 -10.29 -13.98
C MET A 27 -7.10 -10.13 -15.49
N GLY A 28 -7.64 -9.01 -15.99
CA GLY A 28 -7.57 -8.72 -17.43
C GLY A 28 -6.12 -8.63 -17.95
N ILE A 29 -5.18 -8.32 -17.04
CA ILE A 29 -3.75 -8.29 -17.35
C ILE A 29 -3.14 -9.70 -17.34
N TYR A 30 -3.53 -10.56 -16.40
CA TYR A 30 -3.11 -11.95 -16.40
C TYR A 30 -3.58 -12.68 -17.65
N GLU A 31 -4.80 -12.44 -18.13
CA GLU A 31 -5.25 -12.98 -19.42
C GLU A 31 -4.36 -12.54 -20.59
N LYS A 32 -3.95 -11.25 -20.62
CA LYS A 32 -3.06 -10.70 -21.65
C LYS A 32 -1.66 -11.34 -21.62
N PHE A 33 -1.09 -11.56 -20.43
CA PHE A 33 0.27 -12.09 -20.28
C PHE A 33 0.37 -13.61 -20.24
N LEU A 34 -0.72 -14.31 -19.97
CA LEU A 34 -0.80 -15.76 -19.88
C LEU A 34 -1.91 -16.30 -20.82
N PRO A 35 -1.80 -16.07 -22.13
CA PRO A 35 -2.86 -16.41 -23.08
C PRO A 35 -3.19 -17.91 -23.09
N GLN A 36 -2.20 -18.77 -22.82
CA GLN A 36 -2.35 -20.22 -22.69
C GLN A 36 -3.27 -20.66 -21.54
N PHE A 37 -3.55 -19.78 -20.58
CA PHE A 37 -4.47 -20.03 -19.47
C PHE A 37 -5.77 -19.22 -19.60
N SER A 38 -6.00 -18.51 -20.71
CA SER A 38 -7.16 -17.62 -20.88
C SER A 38 -8.49 -18.33 -20.69
N ASP A 39 -8.69 -19.49 -21.30
CA ASP A 39 -9.96 -20.24 -21.20
C ASP A 39 -10.24 -20.67 -19.75
N PHE A 40 -9.20 -21.13 -19.04
CA PHE A 40 -9.29 -21.47 -17.62
C PHE A 40 -9.60 -20.24 -16.76
N ILE A 41 -8.95 -19.10 -17.02
CA ILE A 41 -9.18 -17.86 -16.27
C ILE A 41 -10.63 -17.39 -16.47
N GLN A 42 -11.16 -17.45 -17.69
CA GLN A 42 -12.52 -17.04 -17.99
C GLN A 42 -13.57 -18.01 -17.39
N GLU A 43 -13.33 -19.31 -17.49
CA GLU A 43 -14.22 -20.34 -16.92
C GLU A 43 -14.32 -20.23 -15.40
N TYR A 44 -13.20 -19.98 -14.71
CA TYR A 44 -13.14 -19.92 -13.24
C TYR A 44 -13.00 -18.49 -12.69
N LEU A 45 -13.35 -17.46 -13.48
CA LEU A 45 -13.09 -16.05 -13.18
C LEU A 45 -13.52 -15.65 -11.77
N ILE A 46 -14.75 -15.98 -11.39
CA ILE A 46 -15.32 -15.61 -10.08
C ILE A 46 -14.56 -16.30 -8.94
N SER A 47 -14.20 -17.58 -9.11
CA SER A 47 -13.48 -18.35 -8.11
C SER A 47 -12.06 -17.81 -7.91
N ILE A 48 -11.35 -17.54 -9.01
CA ILE A 48 -10.00 -16.97 -8.97
C ILE A 48 -10.08 -15.57 -8.34
N LEU A 49 -11.10 -14.76 -8.67
CA LEU A 49 -11.29 -13.42 -8.11
C LEU A 49 -11.49 -13.48 -6.60
N LEU A 50 -12.35 -14.37 -6.12
CA LEU A 50 -12.62 -14.53 -4.71
C LEU A 50 -11.37 -14.96 -3.94
N VAL A 51 -10.64 -15.96 -4.43
CA VAL A 51 -9.39 -16.42 -3.81
C VAL A 51 -8.35 -15.30 -3.79
N SER A 52 -8.20 -14.58 -4.90
CA SER A 52 -7.24 -13.47 -5.01
C SER A 52 -7.58 -12.34 -4.05
N VAL A 53 -8.85 -11.95 -3.94
CA VAL A 53 -9.31 -10.92 -2.98
C VAL A 53 -9.05 -11.36 -1.54
N VAL A 54 -9.31 -12.62 -1.19
CA VAL A 54 -9.03 -13.14 0.16
C VAL A 54 -7.54 -13.09 0.49
N ILE A 55 -6.68 -13.49 -0.45
CA ILE A 55 -5.22 -13.41 -0.29
C ILE A 55 -4.78 -11.95 -0.15
N GLN A 56 -5.30 -11.04 -0.98
CA GLN A 56 -4.97 -9.62 -0.92
C GLN A 56 -5.43 -8.98 0.40
N LEU A 57 -6.60 -9.35 0.92
CA LEU A 57 -7.07 -8.90 2.24
C LEU A 57 -6.16 -9.39 3.37
N PHE A 58 -5.70 -10.64 3.31
CA PHE A 58 -4.75 -11.17 4.28
C PHE A 58 -3.43 -10.40 4.26
N ILE A 59 -2.88 -10.15 3.07
CA ILE A 59 -1.67 -9.34 2.89
C ILE A 59 -1.89 -7.92 3.44
N LEU A 60 -3.03 -7.29 3.12
CA LEU A 60 -3.37 -5.95 3.62
C LEU A 60 -3.33 -5.89 5.15
N LEU A 61 -3.93 -6.89 5.83
CA LEU A 61 -3.97 -6.94 7.29
C LEU A 61 -2.57 -7.06 7.90
N ILE A 62 -1.70 -7.88 7.30
CA ILE A 62 -0.29 -7.99 7.72
C ILE A 62 0.42 -6.65 7.55
N VAL A 63 0.32 -6.05 6.37
CA VAL A 63 0.98 -4.76 6.06
C VAL A 63 0.48 -3.68 7.01
N LEU A 64 -0.82 -3.63 7.28
CA LEU A 64 -1.42 -2.68 8.22
C LEU A 64 -0.84 -2.86 9.63
N GLY A 65 -0.73 -4.11 10.10
CA GLY A 65 -0.11 -4.41 11.40
C GLY A 65 1.33 -3.93 11.47
N ILE A 66 2.14 -4.25 10.45
CA ILE A 66 3.55 -3.85 10.37
C ILE A 66 3.68 -2.32 10.34
N GLU A 67 2.93 -1.63 9.48
CA GLU A 67 3.02 -0.17 9.33
C GLU A 67 2.58 0.55 10.60
N THR A 68 1.47 0.13 11.21
CA THR A 68 0.96 0.71 12.45
C THR A 68 1.97 0.54 13.58
N PHE A 69 2.52 -0.67 13.73
CA PHE A 69 3.52 -0.96 14.76
C PHE A 69 4.82 -0.18 14.52
N SER A 70 5.26 -0.07 13.27
CA SER A 70 6.46 0.69 12.89
C SER A 70 6.33 2.16 13.21
N LEU A 71 5.18 2.78 12.90
CA LEU A 71 4.91 4.18 13.21
C LEU A 71 4.81 4.43 14.71
N PHE A 72 4.15 3.52 15.43
CA PHE A 72 4.09 3.57 16.89
C PHE A 72 5.51 3.56 17.49
N LEU A 73 6.35 2.60 17.11
CA LEU A 73 7.74 2.55 17.58
C LEU A 73 8.54 3.80 17.16
N ALA A 74 8.37 4.27 15.92
CA ALA A 74 9.07 5.45 15.44
C ALA A 74 8.75 6.69 16.29
N VAL A 75 7.49 6.93 16.61
CA VAL A 75 7.08 8.10 17.39
C VAL A 75 7.38 7.91 18.88
N THR A 76 7.09 6.75 19.46
CA THR A 76 7.31 6.50 20.89
C THR A 76 8.79 6.44 21.24
N LEU A 77 9.62 5.73 20.48
CA LEU A 77 11.05 5.58 20.81
C LEU A 77 11.86 6.82 20.45
N PHE A 78 11.67 7.37 19.25
CA PHE A 78 12.53 8.47 18.76
C PHE A 78 12.02 9.85 19.18
N LEU A 79 10.71 10.04 19.30
CA LEU A 79 10.14 11.32 19.72
C LEU A 79 9.71 11.34 21.19
N LYS A 80 9.79 10.20 21.90
CA LYS A 80 9.42 10.06 23.33
C LYS A 80 8.01 10.59 23.65
N ARG A 81 7.06 10.36 22.74
CA ARG A 81 5.67 10.81 22.90
C ARG A 81 4.77 9.69 23.36
N ASP A 82 4.02 9.97 24.42
CA ASP A 82 2.95 9.10 24.89
C ASP A 82 1.80 9.10 23.88
N SER A 83 1.53 7.92 23.35
CA SER A 83 0.57 7.69 22.29
C SER A 83 0.08 6.26 22.37
N TYR A 84 -1.07 5.99 21.75
CA TYR A 84 -1.66 4.65 21.74
C TYR A 84 -1.67 4.11 20.33
N LEU A 85 -1.42 2.81 20.18
CA LEU A 85 -1.33 2.13 18.89
C LEU A 85 -2.58 2.37 18.00
N GLY A 86 -3.76 2.47 18.62
CA GLY A 86 -5.02 2.77 17.93
C GLY A 86 -5.07 4.12 17.21
N GLN A 87 -4.27 5.12 17.62
CA GLN A 87 -4.19 6.42 16.94
C GLN A 87 -3.53 6.28 15.56
N TYR A 88 -2.60 5.34 15.42
CA TYR A 88 -1.85 5.09 14.18
C TYR A 88 -2.66 4.27 13.17
N VAL A 89 -3.59 3.42 13.63
CA VAL A 89 -4.42 2.56 12.76
C VAL A 89 -5.19 3.40 11.74
N ASN A 90 -5.83 4.49 12.17
CA ASN A 90 -6.58 5.37 11.28
C ASN A 90 -5.67 6.10 10.28
N VAL A 91 -4.47 6.50 10.70
CA VAL A 91 -3.47 7.12 9.82
C VAL A 91 -3.08 6.15 8.71
N VAL A 92 -2.73 4.92 9.08
CA VAL A 92 -2.33 3.88 8.12
C VAL A 92 -3.47 3.54 7.18
N LEU A 93 -4.68 3.27 7.70
CA LEU A 93 -5.87 2.97 6.89
C LEU A 93 -6.18 4.06 5.86
N LEU A 94 -6.17 5.33 6.26
CA LEU A 94 -6.43 6.45 5.34
C LEU A 94 -5.32 6.59 4.30
N SER A 95 -4.06 6.44 4.70
CA SER A 95 -2.94 6.46 3.76
C SER A 95 -3.06 5.35 2.72
N MET A 96 -3.49 4.14 3.13
CA MET A 96 -3.72 3.02 2.25
C MET A 96 -4.84 3.31 1.25
N VAL A 97 -5.99 3.85 1.69
CA VAL A 97 -7.08 4.22 0.78
C VAL A 97 -6.59 5.20 -0.30
N LEU A 98 -5.91 6.27 0.12
CA LEU A 98 -5.42 7.29 -0.81
C LEU A 98 -4.45 6.69 -1.85
N VAL A 99 -3.54 5.83 -1.39
CA VAL A 99 -2.56 5.16 -2.26
C VAL A 99 -3.21 4.15 -3.20
N TYR A 100 -4.18 3.35 -2.72
CA TYR A 100 -4.93 2.41 -3.55
C TYR A 100 -5.73 3.13 -4.64
N VAL A 101 -6.38 4.24 -4.32
CA VAL A 101 -7.11 5.05 -5.31
C VAL A 101 -6.16 5.50 -6.42
N ILE A 102 -5.00 6.06 -6.07
CA ILE A 102 -4.01 6.53 -7.05
C ILE A 102 -3.46 5.36 -7.87
N ASN A 103 -3.12 4.24 -7.23
CA ASN A 103 -2.63 3.05 -7.92
C ASN A 103 -3.67 2.49 -8.90
N ILE A 104 -4.97 2.53 -8.58
CA ILE A 104 -6.04 2.14 -9.52
C ILE A 104 -6.07 3.07 -10.73
N PHE A 105 -5.97 4.39 -10.53
CA PHE A 105 -5.94 5.34 -11.66
C PHE A 105 -4.72 5.13 -12.55
N ILE A 106 -3.53 4.96 -11.96
CA ILE A 106 -2.32 4.63 -12.72
C ILE A 106 -2.52 3.32 -13.48
N SER A 107 -3.09 2.32 -12.82
CA SER A 107 -3.36 1.01 -13.43
C SER A 107 -4.28 1.14 -14.64
N LEU A 108 -5.39 1.85 -14.51
CA LEU A 108 -6.35 2.06 -15.60
C LEU A 108 -5.75 2.86 -16.77
N TYR A 109 -4.86 3.82 -16.50
CA TYR A 109 -4.29 4.68 -17.54
C TYR A 109 -3.09 4.04 -18.24
N TYR A 110 -2.17 3.44 -17.49
CA TYR A 110 -0.90 2.95 -18.02
C TYR A 110 -0.95 1.47 -18.44
N LEU A 111 -1.69 0.61 -17.75
CA LEU A 111 -1.66 -0.83 -18.05
C LEU A 111 -2.18 -1.21 -19.44
N PRO A 112 -3.19 -0.52 -20.02
CA PRO A 112 -3.58 -0.77 -21.42
C PRO A 112 -2.46 -0.49 -22.44
N LEU A 113 -1.48 0.34 -22.08
CA LEU A 113 -0.38 0.77 -22.96
C LEU A 113 0.86 -0.12 -22.87
N VAL A 114 0.84 -1.17 -22.03
CA VAL A 114 2.00 -2.03 -21.76
C VAL A 114 1.79 -3.42 -22.35
N ASP A 115 2.76 -3.88 -23.14
CA ASP A 115 2.71 -5.18 -23.84
C ASP A 115 3.65 -6.24 -23.25
N ASP A 116 4.51 -5.88 -22.30
CA ASP A 116 5.49 -6.78 -21.71
C ASP A 116 5.49 -6.74 -20.17
N VAL A 117 5.77 -7.89 -19.54
CA VAL A 117 5.77 -8.07 -18.07
C VAL A 117 6.87 -7.24 -17.40
N GLU A 118 7.99 -7.03 -18.10
CA GLU A 118 9.14 -6.30 -17.54
C GLU A 118 8.82 -4.80 -17.36
N THR A 119 8.10 -4.21 -18.31
CA THR A 119 7.63 -2.84 -18.23
C THR A 119 6.59 -2.68 -17.12
N VAL A 120 5.69 -3.65 -16.91
CA VAL A 120 4.79 -3.65 -15.74
C VAL A 120 5.59 -3.68 -14.44
N TYR A 121 6.59 -4.55 -14.35
CA TYR A 121 7.47 -4.63 -13.18
C TYR A 121 8.21 -3.31 -12.91
N ARG A 122 8.73 -2.65 -13.95
CA ARG A 122 9.38 -1.34 -13.85
C ARG A 122 8.41 -0.25 -13.40
N ILE A 123 7.19 -0.21 -13.92
CA ILE A 123 6.17 0.76 -13.51
C ILE A 123 5.79 0.56 -12.04
N VAL A 124 5.62 -0.68 -11.59
CA VAL A 124 5.25 -0.99 -10.20
C VAL A 124 6.35 -0.60 -9.22
N ILE A 125 7.62 -0.90 -9.54
CA ILE A 125 8.76 -0.60 -8.66
C ILE A 125 9.14 0.88 -8.69
N ALA A 126 9.14 1.48 -9.88
CA ALA A 126 9.42 2.89 -10.04
C ALA A 126 8.19 3.78 -9.76
N SER A 127 7.10 3.23 -9.21
CA SER A 127 5.92 4.03 -8.86
C SER A 127 6.19 4.95 -7.66
N PRO A 128 6.26 6.29 -7.86
CA PRO A 128 6.49 7.25 -6.78
C PRO A 128 5.38 7.25 -5.74
N VAL A 129 4.25 6.65 -6.05
CA VAL A 129 3.12 6.52 -5.14
C VAL A 129 3.53 5.76 -3.88
N ASN A 130 4.30 4.68 -4.04
CA ASN A 130 4.66 3.82 -2.94
C ASN A 130 5.86 4.43 -2.18
N TYR A 131 6.95 4.79 -2.83
CA TYR A 131 8.18 5.21 -2.10
C TYR A 131 8.23 6.69 -1.70
N LEU A 132 7.44 7.57 -2.30
CA LEU A 132 7.49 9.01 -2.02
C LEU A 132 6.16 9.52 -1.48
N LEU A 133 5.07 9.27 -2.20
CA LEU A 133 3.77 9.83 -1.86
C LEU A 133 3.20 9.22 -0.57
N LYS A 134 3.22 7.89 -0.42
CA LYS A 134 2.70 7.22 0.78
C LYS A 134 3.37 7.71 2.06
N PRO A 135 4.72 7.76 2.17
CA PRO A 135 5.40 8.34 3.33
C PRO A 135 4.98 9.79 3.61
N LEU A 136 4.85 10.63 2.57
CA LEU A 136 4.42 12.02 2.75
C LEU A 136 2.98 12.12 3.26
N VAL A 137 2.07 11.30 2.73
CA VAL A 137 0.68 11.23 3.21
C VAL A 137 0.65 10.78 4.66
N VAL A 138 1.40 9.74 5.03
CA VAL A 138 1.50 9.26 6.41
C VAL A 138 2.00 10.36 7.34
N LEU A 139 3.11 11.03 7.01
CA LEU A 139 3.66 12.13 7.82
C LEU A 139 2.68 13.29 7.95
N PHE A 140 2.01 13.67 6.85
CA PHE A 140 0.99 14.70 6.88
C PHE A 140 -0.18 14.33 7.80
N LEU A 141 -0.67 13.09 7.74
CA LEU A 141 -1.75 12.60 8.61
C LEU A 141 -1.33 12.52 10.08
N LEU A 142 -0.10 12.09 10.38
CA LEU A 142 0.46 12.13 11.73
C LEU A 142 0.51 13.56 12.28
N TYR A 143 0.91 14.52 11.45
CA TYR A 143 0.92 15.93 11.82
C TYR A 143 -0.49 16.46 12.07
N GLN A 144 -1.46 16.13 11.21
CA GLN A 144 -2.86 16.54 11.38
C GLN A 144 -3.50 15.98 12.66
N GLN A 145 -3.10 14.77 13.07
CA GLN A 145 -3.54 14.16 14.33
C GLN A 145 -2.72 14.62 15.56
N GLY A 146 -1.76 15.53 15.39
CA GLY A 146 -0.92 16.04 16.47
C GLY A 146 0.09 15.03 17.02
N LEU A 147 0.28 13.90 16.34
CA LEU A 147 1.22 12.84 16.74
C LEU A 147 2.67 13.27 16.50
N ILE A 148 2.90 14.10 15.48
CA ILE A 148 4.19 14.78 15.23
C ILE A 148 3.98 16.29 15.12
N SER A 149 5.03 17.09 15.36
CA SER A 149 4.99 18.55 15.23
C SER A 149 5.33 19.01 13.81
N LYS A 150 5.33 20.33 13.59
CA LYS A 150 5.78 20.95 12.32
C LYS A 150 7.30 20.93 12.14
N ARG A 151 8.07 20.45 13.11
CA ARG A 151 9.54 20.49 13.06
C ARG A 151 10.05 19.56 11.96
N PRO A 152 10.83 20.07 10.99
CA PRO A 152 11.35 19.24 9.89
C PRO A 152 12.15 18.02 10.37
N LEU A 153 12.84 18.15 11.51
CA LEU A 153 13.63 17.06 12.08
C LEU A 153 12.75 15.88 12.53
N GLU A 154 11.58 16.14 13.11
CA GLU A 154 10.64 15.06 13.47
C GLU A 154 10.10 14.33 12.22
N TRP A 155 9.85 15.09 11.15
CA TRP A 155 9.41 14.54 9.87
C TRP A 155 10.47 13.64 9.24
N LEU A 156 11.73 14.08 9.26
CA LEU A 156 12.86 13.29 8.75
C LEU A 156 13.09 12.03 9.59
N THR A 157 13.03 12.12 10.92
CA THR A 157 13.24 10.96 11.79
C THR A 157 12.14 9.92 11.60
N VAL A 158 10.86 10.32 11.71
CA VAL A 158 9.74 9.39 11.57
C VAL A 158 9.62 8.88 10.13
N GLY A 159 9.80 9.76 9.14
CA GLY A 159 9.76 9.40 7.73
C GLY A 159 10.88 8.45 7.34
N GLY A 160 12.11 8.71 7.81
CA GLY A 160 13.27 7.86 7.57
C GLY A 160 13.11 6.47 8.19
N VAL A 161 12.65 6.38 9.45
CA VAL A 161 12.40 5.09 10.11
C VAL A 161 11.27 4.34 9.41
N TYR A 162 10.17 5.03 9.08
CA TYR A 162 9.06 4.43 8.35
C TYR A 162 9.53 3.86 7.01
N LEU A 163 10.28 4.65 6.23
CA LEU A 163 10.86 4.21 4.96
C LEU A 163 11.78 3.00 5.12
N ALA A 164 12.65 3.02 6.13
CA ALA A 164 13.61 1.98 6.38
C ALA A 164 12.97 0.64 6.80
N VAL A 165 11.85 0.68 7.51
CA VAL A 165 11.18 -0.55 7.93
C VAL A 165 10.25 -1.09 6.84
N THR A 166 9.58 -0.20 6.10
CA THR A 166 8.51 -0.61 5.16
C THR A 166 9.00 -0.86 3.74
N TYR A 167 10.09 -0.21 3.28
CA TYR A 167 10.56 -0.34 1.89
C TYR A 167 11.91 -1.01 1.75
N LEU A 168 12.85 -0.76 2.66
CA LEU A 168 14.21 -1.29 2.59
C LEU A 168 14.23 -2.84 2.49
N PRO A 169 13.41 -3.60 3.24
CA PRO A 169 13.33 -5.06 3.08
C PRO A 169 12.90 -5.49 1.67
N GLY A 170 11.92 -4.79 1.08
CA GLY A 170 11.44 -5.08 -0.27
C GLY A 170 12.50 -4.79 -1.33
N VAL A 171 13.19 -3.66 -1.22
CA VAL A 171 14.29 -3.29 -2.13
C VAL A 171 15.44 -4.30 -2.04
N LEU A 172 15.81 -4.72 -0.83
CA LEU A 172 16.87 -5.71 -0.62
C LEU A 172 16.52 -7.08 -1.18
N LEU A 173 15.29 -7.56 -0.94
CA LEU A 173 14.79 -8.82 -1.50
C LEU A 173 14.84 -8.80 -3.04
N LEU A 174 14.29 -7.75 -3.66
CA LEU A 174 14.25 -7.64 -5.12
C LEU A 174 15.66 -7.49 -5.74
N SER A 175 16.56 -6.78 -5.07
CA SER A 175 17.95 -6.65 -5.51
C SER A 175 18.68 -7.99 -5.45
N PHE A 176 18.43 -8.79 -4.41
CA PHE A 176 18.98 -10.13 -4.28
C PHE A 176 18.48 -11.07 -5.39
N PHE A 177 17.18 -11.08 -5.67
CA PHE A 177 16.62 -11.92 -6.74
C PHE A 177 17.12 -11.55 -8.14
N ARG A 178 17.41 -10.26 -8.39
CA ARG A 178 18.01 -9.80 -9.66
C ARG A 178 19.48 -10.18 -9.83
N ILE A 179 20.20 -10.43 -8.74
CA ILE A 179 21.60 -10.85 -8.77
C ILE A 179 21.70 -12.38 -9.00
N VAL A 180 20.66 -13.13 -8.62
CA VAL A 180 20.64 -14.60 -8.65
C VAL A 180 19.92 -15.18 -9.87
N GLY A 181 19.05 -14.41 -10.53
CA GLY A 181 18.37 -14.79 -11.78
C GLY A 181 19.01 -14.17 -13.02
#